data_AF-A0A522DNY0-F1
#
_entry.id   AF-A0A522DNY0-F1
#
_cell.length_a   1.000
_cell.length_b   1.000
_cell.length_c   1.000
_cell.angle_alpha   90.00
_cell.angle_beta   90.00
_cell.angle_gamma   90.00
#
_symmetry.space_group_name_H-M   'P 1'
#
loop_
_entity.id
_entity.type
_entity.pdbx_description
1 polymer ?
#
loop_
_entity_poly.entity_id
_entity_poly.type
_entity_poly.pdbx_seq_one_letter_code
_entity_poly.pdbx_strand_id
1 'polypeptide(L)'
;MRRAALAQKPEDVKIELPKDFQVPQGVEFKIDPAKPEFAKLQAAAVKHGLSSEAVSDLVGVYAETVVGSEATIAAAKAAEVAKLGANGPARVTALGTFFDAMGAPEMKQMLVTAGIVQAAEKIVAKFQSQGSATFSQSGRVPDAGGKVSEEAYAKMSPAQRLDYARQFDQAQFQKKSA
;
A
#
# COMPACT_ATOMS: atom_id res chain seq x y z
N MET A 1 -42.78 36.68 11.22
CA MET A 1 -43.12 35.26 11.04
C MET A 1 -42.00 34.44 10.35
N ARG A 2 -40.71 34.56 10.74
CA ARG A 2 -39.60 33.80 10.09
C ARG A 2 -39.10 32.57 10.86
N ARG A 3 -39.55 32.37 12.11
CA ARG A 3 -39.16 31.21 12.94
C ARG A 3 -39.88 29.90 12.57
N ALA A 4 -40.99 29.96 11.82
CA ALA A 4 -41.77 28.77 11.46
C ALA A 4 -41.19 27.98 10.27
N ALA A 5 -40.21 28.53 9.56
CA ALA A 5 -39.53 27.88 8.43
C ALA A 5 -38.16 27.30 8.79
N LEU A 6 -37.72 27.44 10.04
CA LEU A 6 -36.47 26.88 10.54
C LEU A 6 -36.75 25.53 11.20
N ALA A 7 -35.89 24.55 10.93
CA ALA A 7 -35.96 23.23 11.54
C ALA A 7 -35.93 23.34 13.06
N GLN A 8 -36.90 22.68 13.73
CA GLN A 8 -36.98 22.68 15.19
C GLN A 8 -36.22 21.51 15.80
N LYS A 9 -36.06 20.41 15.05
CA LYS A 9 -35.27 19.24 15.44
C LYS A 9 -34.17 18.96 14.42
N PRO A 10 -33.04 18.37 14.84
CA PRO A 10 -31.95 18.02 13.94
C PRO A 10 -32.42 17.11 12.79
N GLU A 11 -33.37 16.22 13.06
CA GLU A 11 -33.97 15.31 12.09
C GLU A 11 -34.70 16.02 10.93
N ASP A 12 -35.18 17.25 11.16
CA ASP A 12 -35.91 18.04 10.16
C ASP A 12 -34.96 18.73 9.16
N VAL A 13 -33.66 18.75 9.46
CA VAL A 13 -32.63 19.34 8.62
C VAL A 13 -32.23 18.34 7.53
N LYS A 14 -32.63 18.64 6.29
CA LYS A 14 -32.25 17.84 5.11
C LYS A 14 -30.78 18.03 4.78
N ILE A 15 -30.04 16.92 4.73
CA ILE A 15 -28.66 16.85 4.24
C ILE A 15 -28.74 16.48 2.76
N GLU A 16 -28.75 17.48 1.90
CA GLU A 16 -28.79 17.31 0.44
C GLU A 16 -27.70 18.16 -0.20
N LEU A 17 -27.08 17.66 -1.27
CA LEU A 17 -26.16 18.45 -2.08
C LEU A 17 -26.92 19.61 -2.75
N PRO A 18 -26.25 20.75 -2.97
CA PRO A 18 -26.78 21.81 -3.82
C PRO A 18 -27.12 21.27 -5.20
N LYS A 19 -28.20 21.78 -5.80
CA LYS A 19 -28.65 21.37 -7.14
C LYS A 19 -27.60 21.64 -8.23
N ASP A 20 -26.76 22.65 -7.99
CA ASP A 20 -25.70 23.08 -8.92
C ASP A 20 -24.35 22.44 -8.60
N PHE A 21 -24.27 21.51 -7.64
CA PHE A 21 -23.03 20.84 -7.30
C PHE A 21 -22.55 19.96 -8.45
N GLN A 22 -21.40 20.32 -9.01
CA GLN A 22 -20.73 19.56 -10.05
C GLN A 22 -19.62 18.74 -9.42
N VAL A 23 -19.67 17.42 -9.60
CA VAL A 23 -18.56 16.55 -9.20
C VAL A 23 -17.47 16.63 -10.29
N PRO A 24 -16.22 16.99 -9.94
CA PRO A 24 -15.08 16.85 -10.85
C PRO A 24 -15.00 15.46 -11.48
N GLN A 25 -14.61 15.40 -12.77
CA GLN A 25 -14.55 14.16 -13.52
C GLN A 25 -13.69 13.11 -12.82
N GLY A 26 -14.25 11.90 -12.64
CA GLY A 26 -13.53 10.74 -12.12
C GLY A 26 -13.57 10.54 -10.61
N VAL A 27 -14.24 11.41 -9.86
CA VAL A 27 -14.50 11.23 -8.42
C VAL A 27 -15.99 10.97 -8.19
N GLU A 28 -16.35 10.00 -7.35
CA GLU A 28 -17.73 9.74 -6.97
C GLU A 28 -17.95 10.23 -5.54
N PHE A 29 -18.68 11.33 -5.36
CA PHE A 29 -19.07 11.80 -4.04
C PHE A 29 -20.50 11.34 -3.72
N LYS A 30 -20.63 10.54 -2.65
CA LYS A 30 -21.93 10.12 -2.10
C LYS A 30 -22.06 10.66 -0.69
N ILE A 31 -23.20 11.30 -0.40
CA ILE A 31 -23.57 11.60 0.99
C ILE A 31 -23.84 10.27 1.68
N ASP A 32 -23.05 9.99 2.71
CA ASP A 32 -23.33 8.91 3.65
C ASP A 32 -23.95 9.49 4.92
N PRO A 33 -25.28 9.36 5.11
CA PRO A 33 -25.96 9.93 6.26
C PRO A 33 -25.57 9.27 7.59
N ALA A 34 -24.90 8.11 7.57
CA ALA A 34 -24.40 7.46 8.78
C ALA A 34 -23.16 8.16 9.36
N LYS A 35 -22.55 9.08 8.62
CA LYS A 35 -21.35 9.79 9.06
C LYS A 35 -21.67 10.74 10.23
N PRO A 36 -20.91 10.68 11.34
CA PRO A 36 -21.20 11.46 12.55
C PRO A 36 -21.09 12.98 12.34
N GLU A 37 -20.35 13.44 11.32
CA GLU A 37 -20.31 14.86 10.95
C GLU A 37 -21.67 15.44 10.54
N PHE A 38 -22.53 14.67 9.86
CA PHE A 38 -23.83 15.16 9.43
C PHE A 38 -24.80 15.31 10.60
N ALA A 39 -24.78 14.41 11.57
CA ALA A 39 -25.56 14.55 12.81
C ALA A 39 -25.14 15.81 13.60
N LYS A 40 -23.82 16.10 13.65
CA LYS A 40 -23.29 17.33 14.26
C LYS A 40 -23.73 18.57 13.49
N LEU A 41 -23.73 18.51 12.15
CA LEU A 41 -24.17 19.60 11.30
C LEU A 41 -25.66 19.90 11.50
N GLN A 42 -26.51 18.88 11.57
CA GLN A 42 -27.94 19.03 11.86
C GLN A 42 -28.18 19.65 13.25
N ALA A 43 -27.46 19.20 14.28
CA ALA A 43 -27.55 19.76 15.62
C ALA A 43 -27.06 21.23 15.67
N ALA A 44 -25.98 21.55 14.95
CA ALA A 44 -25.48 22.91 14.82
C ALA A 44 -26.48 23.80 14.04
N ALA A 45 -27.10 23.28 12.99
CA ALA A 45 -28.09 23.99 12.21
C ALA A 45 -29.29 24.43 13.06
N VAL A 46 -29.83 23.53 13.88
CA VAL A 46 -30.91 23.87 14.82
C VAL A 46 -30.45 24.85 15.89
N LYS A 47 -29.28 24.62 16.49
CA LYS A 47 -28.73 25.48 17.54
C LYS A 47 -28.52 26.92 17.06
N HIS A 48 -28.10 27.10 15.81
CA HIS A 48 -27.79 28.40 15.22
C HIS A 48 -28.91 28.96 14.34
N GLY A 49 -30.02 28.24 14.17
CA GLY A 49 -31.15 28.66 13.35
C GLY A 49 -30.80 28.78 11.86
N LEU A 50 -29.96 27.87 11.34
CA LEU A 50 -29.65 27.80 9.92
C LEU A 50 -30.86 27.27 9.13
N SER A 51 -31.09 27.83 7.95
CA SER A 51 -32.07 27.30 7.01
C SER A 51 -31.54 26.02 6.34
N SER A 52 -32.44 25.17 5.83
CA SER A 52 -32.04 23.98 5.08
C SER A 52 -31.20 24.31 3.84
N GLU A 53 -31.48 25.44 3.18
CA GLU A 53 -30.68 25.94 2.05
C GLU A 53 -29.24 26.25 2.48
N ALA A 54 -29.06 26.98 3.59
CA ALA A 54 -27.72 27.25 4.13
C ALA A 54 -26.98 25.95 4.55
N VAL A 55 -27.71 24.94 5.02
CA VAL A 55 -27.12 23.63 5.31
C VAL A 55 -26.70 22.91 4.03
N SER A 56 -27.52 22.93 2.98
CA SER A 56 -27.15 22.38 1.68
C SER A 56 -25.90 23.05 1.11
N ASP A 57 -25.78 24.38 1.22
CA ASP A 57 -24.58 25.11 0.79
C ASP A 57 -23.33 24.64 1.55
N LEU A 58 -23.43 24.46 2.87
CA LEU A 58 -22.33 23.95 3.70
C LEU A 58 -21.95 22.51 3.34
N VAL A 59 -22.93 21.66 3.04
CA VAL A 59 -22.71 20.29 2.54
C VAL A 59 -22.02 20.33 1.18
N GLY A 60 -22.38 21.28 0.31
CA GLY A 60 -21.71 21.53 -0.96
C GLY A 60 -20.23 21.86 -0.77
N VAL A 61 -19.91 22.85 0.07
CA VAL A 61 -18.52 23.22 0.38
C VAL A 61 -17.74 22.03 0.95
N TYR A 62 -18.34 21.26 1.86
CA TYR A 62 -17.71 20.05 2.38
C TYR A 62 -17.42 19.04 1.27
N ALA A 63 -18.40 18.78 0.40
CA ALA A 63 -18.25 17.88 -0.72
C ALA A 63 -17.12 18.32 -1.67
N GLU A 64 -17.04 19.62 -1.99
CA GLU A 64 -15.94 20.18 -2.78
C GLU A 64 -14.57 19.94 -2.12
N THR A 65 -14.46 20.15 -0.81
CA THR A 65 -13.19 19.91 -0.10
C THR A 65 -12.77 18.45 -0.12
N VAL A 66 -13.72 17.52 0.08
CA VAL A 66 -13.45 16.08 0.03
C VAL A 66 -12.99 15.69 -1.37
N VAL A 67 -13.75 16.09 -2.40
CA VAL A 67 -13.40 15.75 -3.78
C VAL A 67 -12.06 16.37 -4.19
N GLY A 68 -11.79 17.62 -3.82
CA GLY A 68 -10.51 18.28 -4.07
C GLY A 68 -9.34 17.57 -3.39
N SER A 69 -9.55 17.06 -2.17
CA SER A 69 -8.53 16.29 -1.46
C SER A 69 -8.25 14.94 -2.14
N GLU A 70 -9.28 14.22 -2.59
CA GLU A 70 -9.13 12.96 -3.31
C GLU A 70 -8.43 13.15 -4.66
N ALA A 71 -8.78 14.21 -5.40
CA ALA A 71 -8.10 14.57 -6.64
C ALA A 71 -6.61 14.84 -6.41
N THR A 72 -6.27 15.53 -5.31
CA THR A 72 -4.87 15.80 -4.93
C THR A 72 -4.11 14.52 -4.59
N ILE A 73 -4.75 13.59 -3.86
CA ILE A 73 -4.17 12.28 -3.52
C ILE A 73 -3.96 11.43 -4.79
N ALA A 74 -4.95 11.40 -5.68
CA ALA A 74 -4.87 10.68 -6.95
C ALA A 74 -3.75 11.24 -7.84
N ALA A 75 -3.61 12.56 -7.93
CA ALA A 75 -2.53 13.21 -8.66
C ALA A 75 -1.15 12.88 -8.06
N ALA A 76 -1.03 12.91 -6.72
CA ALA A 76 0.20 12.52 -6.03
C ALA A 76 0.56 11.05 -6.30
N LYS A 77 -0.42 10.14 -6.24
CA LYS A 77 -0.23 8.73 -6.58
C LYS A 77 0.21 8.55 -8.03
N ALA A 78 -0.41 9.26 -8.98
CA ALA A 78 -0.02 9.21 -10.38
C ALA A 78 1.41 9.71 -10.60
N ALA A 79 1.82 10.77 -9.90
CA ALA A 79 3.18 11.29 -9.93
C ALA A 79 4.20 10.27 -9.37
N GLU A 80 3.86 9.56 -8.29
CA GLU A 80 4.68 8.47 -7.77
C GLU A 80 4.80 7.31 -8.76
N VAL A 81 3.71 6.90 -9.41
CA VAL A 81 3.75 5.85 -10.45
C VAL A 81 4.60 6.30 -11.64
N ALA A 82 4.52 7.56 -12.05
CA ALA A 82 5.33 8.10 -13.14
C ALA A 82 6.84 8.02 -12.85
N LYS A 83 7.28 8.19 -11.59
CA LYS A 83 8.69 8.02 -11.18
C LYS A 83 9.22 6.60 -11.40
N LEU A 84 8.35 5.60 -11.52
CA LEU A 84 8.74 4.21 -11.81
C LEU A 84 9.00 3.95 -13.30
N GLY A 85 8.77 4.95 -14.16
CA GLY A 85 8.92 4.86 -15.61
C GLY A 85 7.74 4.16 -16.30
N ALA A 86 7.85 3.95 -17.61
CA ALA A 86 6.78 3.39 -18.44
C ALA A 86 6.25 2.02 -17.95
N ASN A 87 7.12 1.24 -17.30
CA ASN A 87 6.78 -0.08 -16.74
C ASN A 87 6.26 -0.03 -15.29
N GLY A 88 6.08 1.16 -14.71
CA GLY A 88 5.65 1.35 -13.31
C GLY A 88 4.42 0.54 -12.91
N PRO A 89 3.30 0.63 -13.64
CA PRO A 89 2.10 -0.17 -13.34
C PRO A 89 2.37 -1.68 -13.36
N ALA A 90 3.12 -2.18 -14.34
CA ALA A 90 3.46 -3.60 -14.44
C ALA A 90 4.31 -4.07 -13.25
N ARG A 91 5.24 -3.24 -12.77
CA ARG A 91 6.07 -3.52 -11.60
C ARG A 91 5.25 -3.63 -10.32
N VAL A 92 4.31 -2.69 -10.10
CA VAL A 92 3.39 -2.72 -8.95
C VAL A 92 2.51 -3.97 -9.00
N THR A 93 1.98 -4.32 -10.17
CA THR A 93 1.19 -5.54 -10.36
C THR A 93 2.01 -6.80 -10.06
N ALA A 94 3.25 -6.89 -10.58
CA ALA A 94 4.12 -8.04 -10.35
C ALA A 94 4.46 -8.23 -8.86
N LEU A 95 4.75 -7.14 -8.14
CA LEU A 95 4.93 -7.18 -6.68
C LEU A 95 3.66 -7.64 -5.97
N GLY A 96 2.49 -7.18 -6.42
CA GLY A 96 1.22 -7.61 -5.85
C GLY A 96 0.98 -9.11 -6.02
N THR A 97 1.22 -9.65 -7.21
CA THR A 97 1.15 -11.09 -7.46
C THR A 97 2.16 -11.86 -6.61
N PHE A 98 3.37 -11.34 -6.42
CA PHE A 98 4.36 -11.94 -5.54
C PHE A 98 3.89 -12.00 -4.08
N PHE A 99 3.34 -10.90 -3.55
CA PHE A 99 2.83 -10.86 -2.19
C PHE A 99 1.61 -11.78 -1.97
N ASP A 100 0.74 -11.90 -2.99
CA ASP A 100 -0.36 -12.87 -2.97
C ASP A 100 0.17 -14.30 -2.87
N ALA A 101 1.19 -14.64 -3.66
CA ALA A 101 1.81 -15.96 -3.64
C ALA A 101 2.53 -16.28 -2.31
N MET A 102 3.02 -15.26 -1.60
CA MET A 102 3.61 -15.42 -0.26
C MET A 102 2.57 -15.48 0.87
N GLY A 103 1.28 -15.26 0.58
CA GLY A 103 0.25 -15.18 1.62
C GLY A 103 0.29 -13.88 2.44
N ALA A 104 0.80 -12.79 1.86
CA ALA A 104 0.86 -11.47 2.49
C ALA A 104 0.16 -10.39 1.64
N PRO A 105 -1.12 -10.57 1.24
CA PRO A 105 -1.83 -9.68 0.32
C PRO A 105 -1.96 -8.23 0.82
N GLU A 106 -1.87 -8.00 2.13
CA GLU A 106 -1.93 -6.69 2.78
C GLU A 106 -0.78 -5.78 2.35
N MET A 107 0.38 -6.37 2.01
CA MET A 107 1.57 -5.64 1.54
C MET A 107 1.30 -4.85 0.25
N LYS A 108 0.30 -5.25 -0.54
CA LYS A 108 -0.13 -4.53 -1.75
C LYS A 108 -0.59 -3.10 -1.43
N GLN A 109 -1.25 -2.92 -0.29
CA GLN A 109 -1.78 -1.62 0.14
C GLN A 109 -0.66 -0.64 0.52
N MET A 110 0.55 -1.14 0.79
CA MET A 110 1.70 -0.31 1.14
C MET A 110 2.43 0.25 -0.09
N LEU A 111 2.16 -0.23 -1.30
CA LEU A 111 2.84 0.18 -2.54
C LEU A 111 2.35 1.54 -3.06
N VAL A 112 2.41 2.57 -2.20
CA VAL A 112 1.84 3.91 -2.45
C VAL A 112 2.84 4.92 -3.02
N THR A 113 4.15 4.65 -2.89
CA THR A 113 5.21 5.51 -3.45
C THR A 113 6.20 4.72 -4.28
N ALA A 114 6.90 5.41 -5.19
CA ALA A 114 7.95 4.80 -5.99
C ALA A 114 9.08 4.23 -5.13
N GLY A 115 9.42 4.92 -4.04
CA GLY A 115 10.45 4.48 -3.10
C GLY A 115 10.08 3.15 -2.42
N ILE A 116 8.83 2.97 -2.03
CA ILE A 116 8.36 1.71 -1.43
C ILE A 116 8.37 0.57 -2.46
N VAL A 117 7.95 0.84 -3.71
CA VAL A 117 8.01 -0.14 -4.80
C VAL A 117 9.45 -0.60 -5.04
N GLN A 118 10.40 0.34 -5.14
CA GLN A 118 11.82 0.01 -5.30
C GLN A 118 12.39 -0.77 -4.10
N ALA A 119 11.97 -0.45 -2.88
CA ALA A 119 12.38 -1.17 -1.69
C ALA A 119 11.83 -2.61 -1.70
N ALA A 120 10.55 -2.78 -2.05
CA ALA A 120 9.91 -4.08 -2.19
C ALA A 120 10.62 -4.93 -3.25
N GLU A 121 10.94 -4.37 -4.42
CA GLU A 121 11.69 -5.09 -5.46
C GLU A 121 13.06 -5.60 -4.98
N LYS A 122 13.78 -4.80 -4.18
CA LYS A 122 15.06 -5.24 -3.58
C LYS A 122 14.85 -6.40 -2.60
N ILE A 123 13.76 -6.38 -1.83
CA ILE A 123 13.39 -7.49 -0.93
C ILE A 123 13.08 -8.74 -1.75
N VAL A 124 12.25 -8.63 -2.80
CA VAL A 124 11.91 -9.73 -3.69
C VAL A 124 13.16 -10.31 -4.37
N ALA A 125 14.03 -9.44 -4.91
CA ALA A 125 15.27 -9.87 -5.54
C ALA A 125 16.16 -10.66 -4.55
N LYS A 126 16.29 -10.17 -3.30
CA LYS A 126 17.04 -10.88 -2.25
C LYS A 126 16.38 -12.20 -1.85
N PHE A 127 15.05 -12.26 -1.81
CA PHE A 127 14.32 -13.48 -1.50
C PHE A 127 14.53 -14.54 -2.61
N GLN A 128 14.40 -14.13 -3.86
CA GLN A 128 14.60 -15.01 -5.02
C GLN A 128 16.06 -15.47 -5.16
N SER A 129 17.03 -14.59 -4.88
CA SER A 129 18.46 -14.94 -4.91
C SER A 129 18.88 -15.91 -3.81
N GLN A 130 18.08 -16.07 -2.74
CA GLN A 130 18.33 -17.07 -1.69
C GLN A 130 17.78 -18.46 -2.05
N GLY A 131 16.94 -18.56 -3.08
CA GLY A 131 16.31 -19.82 -3.51
C GLY A 131 16.83 -20.38 -4.84
N SER A 132 17.80 -19.73 -5.48
CA SER A 132 18.38 -20.19 -6.75
C SER A 132 19.41 -21.31 -6.53
N ALA A 133 18.96 -22.46 -6.04
CA ALA A 133 19.72 -23.69 -6.19
C ALA A 133 20.02 -23.89 -7.68
N THR A 134 21.31 -23.95 -8.04
CA THR A 134 21.74 -24.23 -9.40
C THR A 134 21.14 -25.57 -9.85
N PHE A 135 20.35 -25.55 -10.93
CA PHE A 135 19.76 -26.76 -11.49
C PHE A 135 20.87 -27.54 -12.22
N SER A 136 21.35 -28.64 -11.62
CA SER A 136 22.17 -29.63 -12.34
C SER A 136 21.29 -30.80 -12.77
N GLN A 137 21.72 -31.52 -13.81
CA GLN A 137 20.98 -32.58 -14.50
C GLN A 137 20.56 -33.78 -13.61
N SER A 138 20.91 -33.78 -12.33
CA SER A 138 20.65 -34.85 -11.36
C SER A 138 19.66 -34.47 -10.23
N GLY A 139 18.96 -33.34 -10.33
CA GLY A 139 17.92 -32.91 -9.38
C GLY A 139 18.29 -31.67 -8.56
N ARG A 140 17.32 -31.10 -7.82
CA ARG A 140 17.54 -29.95 -6.93
C ARG A 140 18.48 -30.38 -5.79
N VAL A 141 19.73 -29.95 -5.85
CA VAL A 141 20.61 -29.95 -4.67
C VAL A 141 20.10 -28.84 -3.75
N PRO A 142 19.75 -29.09 -2.48
CA PRO A 142 19.43 -28.03 -1.55
C PRO A 142 20.62 -27.07 -1.48
N ASP A 143 20.39 -25.81 -1.85
CA ASP A 143 21.41 -24.79 -1.68
C ASP A 143 21.64 -24.65 -0.18
N ALA A 144 22.79 -25.12 0.29
CA ALA A 144 23.21 -24.88 1.65
C ALA A 144 23.67 -23.42 1.72
N GLY A 145 22.70 -22.50 1.78
CA GLY A 145 22.93 -21.07 1.86
C GLY A 145 24.03 -20.77 2.89
N GLY A 146 25.11 -20.14 2.43
CA GLY A 146 26.25 -19.74 3.24
C GLY A 146 27.48 -20.66 3.18
N LYS A 147 27.40 -21.84 2.55
CA LYS A 147 28.58 -22.72 2.40
C LYS A 147 29.43 -22.31 1.20
N VAL A 148 30.75 -22.23 1.39
CA VAL A 148 31.69 -21.91 0.31
C VAL A 148 31.97 -23.15 -0.55
N SER A 149 32.26 -22.95 -1.84
CA SER A 149 32.67 -24.05 -2.73
C SER A 149 34.00 -24.68 -2.27
N GLU A 150 34.29 -25.90 -2.74
CA GLU A 150 35.55 -26.60 -2.41
C GLU A 150 36.78 -25.82 -2.89
N GLU A 151 36.69 -25.18 -4.07
CA GLU A 151 37.75 -24.34 -4.62
C GLU A 151 37.96 -23.06 -3.82
N ALA A 152 36.87 -22.47 -3.30
CA ALA A 152 36.95 -21.31 -2.43
C ALA A 152 37.54 -21.67 -1.06
N TYR A 153 37.15 -22.81 -0.49
CA TYR A 153 37.71 -23.36 0.75
C TYR A 153 39.21 -23.68 0.62
N ALA A 154 39.62 -24.24 -0.53
CA ALA A 154 41.03 -24.53 -0.83
C ALA A 154 41.88 -23.25 -0.90
N LYS A 155 41.31 -22.11 -1.30
CA LYS A 155 42.01 -20.82 -1.38
C LYS A 155 42.02 -20.03 -0.07
N MET A 156 41.26 -20.47 0.95
CA MET A 156 41.26 -19.82 2.26
C MET A 156 42.56 -20.04 3.03
N SER A 157 42.96 -19.01 3.78
CA SER A 157 44.03 -19.13 4.76
C SER A 157 43.64 -20.08 5.91
N PRO A 158 44.60 -20.63 6.66
CA PRO A 158 44.32 -21.53 7.78
C PRO A 158 43.37 -20.93 8.84
N ALA A 159 43.50 -19.63 9.14
CA ALA A 159 42.61 -18.92 10.06
C ALA A 159 41.17 -18.85 9.54
N GLN A 160 40.98 -18.54 8.25
CA GLN A 160 39.67 -18.47 7.62
C GLN A 160 38.97 -19.84 7.57
N ARG A 161 39.73 -20.92 7.34
CA ARG A 161 39.17 -22.28 7.38
C ARG A 161 38.70 -22.66 8.79
N LEU A 162 39.41 -22.21 9.81
CA LEU A 162 39.09 -22.49 11.21
C LEU A 162 37.83 -21.73 11.66
N ASP A 163 37.69 -20.47 11.27
CA ASP A 163 36.46 -19.71 11.53
C ASP A 163 35.26 -20.27 10.76
N TYR A 164 35.46 -20.69 9.51
CA TYR A 164 34.43 -21.35 8.73
C TYR A 164 33.99 -22.69 9.38
N ALA A 165 34.93 -23.49 9.89
CA ALA A 165 34.65 -24.76 10.57
C ALA A 165 33.82 -24.60 11.85
N ARG A 166 33.88 -23.44 12.50
CA ARG A 166 33.07 -23.13 13.70
C ARG A 166 31.64 -22.76 13.34
N GLN A 167 31.42 -22.24 12.14
CA GLN A 167 30.12 -21.73 11.69
C GLN A 167 29.34 -22.77 10.87
N PHE A 168 30.04 -23.68 10.18
CA PHE A 168 29.43 -24.62 9.26
C PHE A 168 29.99 -26.04 9.41
N ASP A 169 29.12 -27.04 9.28
CA ASP A 169 29.52 -28.45 9.25
C ASP A 169 30.38 -28.76 8.01
N GLN A 170 31.50 -29.44 8.26
CA GLN A 170 32.54 -29.78 7.30
C GLN A 170 32.29 -31.11 6.58
N ALA A 171 31.17 -31.79 6.83
CA ALA A 171 30.79 -33.05 6.17
C ALA A 171 30.84 -32.95 4.63
N GLN A 172 30.64 -31.76 4.05
CA GLN A 172 30.71 -31.53 2.61
C GLN A 172 32.12 -31.67 1.99
N PHE A 173 33.19 -31.54 2.78
CA PHE A 173 34.58 -31.68 2.31
C PHE A 173 35.21 -33.01 2.70
N GLN A 174 34.50 -33.83 3.49
CA GLN A 174 34.93 -35.17 3.82
C GLN A 174 34.51 -36.09 2.66
N LYS A 175 35.43 -36.37 1.73
CA LYS A 175 35.22 -37.43 0.74
C LYS A 175 34.85 -38.72 1.48
N LYS A 176 33.67 -39.28 1.19
CA LYS A 176 33.36 -40.68 1.54
C LYS A 176 34.41 -41.54 0.85
N SER A 177 35.39 -42.03 1.61
CA SER A 177 36.20 -43.16 1.21
C SER A 177 35.24 -44.33 0.98
N ALA A 178 35.11 -44.75 -0.28
CA ALA A 178 34.57 -46.06 -0.62
C ALA A 178 35.61 -47.13 -0.27
#